data_AF-C7NMW8-F1
#
_entry.id   AF-C7NMW8-F1
#
_cell.length_a   1.000
_cell.length_b   1.000
_cell.length_c   1.000
_cell.angle_alpha   90.00
_cell.angle_beta   90.00
_cell.angle_gamma   90.00
#
_symmetry.space_group_name_H-M   'P 1'
#
loop_
_entity.id
_entity.type
_entity.pdbx_description
1 polymer ?
#
loop_
_entity_poly.entity_id
_entity_poly.type
_entity_poly.pdbx_seq_one_letter_code
_entity_poly.pdbx_strand_id
1 'polypeptide(L)'
;MNRWTAASLVLAGVSIALLIASAPATVTSDVELEWIGTVLGGYGLLVATSGYVVDGTLRFAGAEVSGEEADTGRAVGKVENVLILTLTLLSAYTALGLVFTAKSIVRWQDITSGNTTYYLTGSVANVTYSLVYGVVMAALIPGLSVSL
;
A
#
# COMPACT_ATOMS: atom_id res chain seq x y z
N MET A 1 9.07 25.22 -4.50
CA MET A 1 8.84 24.00 -5.30
C MET A 1 9.99 23.86 -6.30
N ASN A 2 10.74 22.77 -6.28
CA ASN A 2 11.94 22.61 -7.11
C ASN A 2 11.54 22.28 -8.57
N ARG A 3 12.39 22.60 -9.57
CA ARG A 3 12.08 22.37 -10.98
C ARG A 3 11.79 20.89 -11.28
N TRP A 4 12.44 19.99 -10.53
CA TRP A 4 12.23 18.54 -10.60
C TRP A 4 10.87 18.09 -10.07
N THR A 5 10.35 18.72 -9.01
CA THR A 5 9.02 18.39 -8.46
C THR A 5 7.91 18.89 -9.37
N ALA A 6 8.10 20.04 -10.03
CA ALA A 6 7.15 20.53 -11.03
C ALA A 6 7.13 19.61 -12.26
N ALA A 7 8.31 19.19 -12.75
CA ALA A 7 8.41 18.27 -13.87
C ALA A 7 7.77 16.89 -13.58
N SER A 8 7.98 16.33 -12.39
CA SER A 8 7.39 15.04 -12.02
C SER A 8 5.86 15.10 -11.94
N LEU A 9 5.30 16.19 -11.39
CA LEU A 9 3.85 16.41 -11.35
C LEU A 9 3.25 16.56 -12.75
N VAL A 10 3.92 17.29 -13.65
CA VAL A 10 3.48 17.44 -15.05
C VAL A 10 3.50 16.10 -15.76
N LEU A 11 4.58 15.33 -15.64
CA LEU A 11 4.69 14.01 -16.27
C LEU A 11 3.64 13.03 -15.73
N ALA A 12 3.40 13.02 -14.43
CA ALA A 12 2.34 12.22 -13.82
C ALA A 12 0.95 12.60 -14.36
N GLY A 13 0.67 13.91 -14.47
CA GLY A 13 -0.58 14.41 -15.03
C GLY A 13 -0.78 14.01 -16.50
N VAL A 14 0.26 14.14 -17.33
CA VAL A 14 0.23 13.72 -18.74
C VAL A 14 0.01 12.22 -18.85
N SER A 15 0.67 11.41 -18.02
CA SER A 15 0.49 9.95 -18.00
C SER A 15 -0.97 9.56 -17.70
N ILE A 16 -1.58 10.16 -16.67
CA ILE A 16 -2.98 9.92 -16.32
C ILE A 16 -3.91 10.36 -17.45
N ALA A 17 -3.68 11.53 -18.03
CA ALA A 17 -4.50 12.04 -19.14
C ALA A 17 -4.44 11.12 -20.37
N LEU A 18 -3.26 10.59 -20.71
CA LEU A 18 -3.10 9.64 -21.79
C LEU A 18 -3.83 8.31 -21.51
N LEU A 19 -3.77 7.80 -20.28
CA LEU A 19 -4.49 6.59 -19.90
C LEU A 19 -6.01 6.78 -20.04
N ILE A 20 -6.55 7.90 -19.55
CA ILE A 20 -7.98 8.24 -19.69
C ILE A 20 -8.36 8.39 -21.16
N ALA A 21 -7.55 9.09 -21.97
CA ALA A 21 -7.81 9.28 -23.39
C ALA A 21 -7.75 7.96 -24.18
N SER A 22 -6.96 6.99 -23.73
CA SER A 22 -6.87 5.65 -24.33
C SER A 22 -7.93 4.66 -23.82
N ALA A 23 -8.70 5.02 -22.80
CA ALA A 23 -9.70 4.13 -22.21
C ALA A 23 -10.90 3.95 -23.15
N PRO A 24 -11.46 2.72 -23.27
CA PRO A 24 -12.67 2.49 -24.06
C PRO A 24 -13.83 3.34 -23.55
N ALA A 25 -14.65 3.88 -24.45
CA ALA A 25 -15.82 4.71 -24.08
C ALA A 25 -16.85 3.98 -23.20
N THR A 26 -16.85 2.65 -23.23
CA THR A 26 -17.68 1.81 -22.35
C THR A 26 -17.18 1.79 -20.90
N VAL A 27 -15.88 1.96 -20.67
CA VAL A 27 -15.31 2.07 -19.32
C VAL A 27 -15.62 3.43 -18.73
N THR A 28 -15.66 4.49 -19.53
CA THR A 28 -15.94 5.85 -19.04
C THR A 28 -17.41 6.11 -18.77
N SER A 29 -18.34 5.34 -19.35
CA SER A 29 -19.78 5.46 -19.12
C SER A 29 -20.27 4.75 -17.85
N ASP A 30 -19.56 3.69 -17.42
CA ASP A 30 -20.03 2.79 -16.36
C ASP A 30 -19.40 3.09 -14.99
N VAL A 31 -18.45 4.03 -14.92
CA VAL A 31 -17.78 4.40 -13.67
C VAL A 31 -18.59 5.47 -12.94
N GLU A 32 -19.33 5.05 -11.91
CA GLU A 32 -20.00 6.01 -11.03
C GLU A 32 -18.97 6.77 -10.18
N LEU A 33 -19.12 8.09 -10.08
CA LEU A 33 -18.21 8.99 -9.36
C LEU A 33 -17.99 8.56 -7.89
N GLU A 34 -19.00 7.92 -7.31
CA GLU A 34 -19.01 7.41 -5.93
C GLU A 34 -17.98 6.28 -5.73
N TRP A 35 -17.80 5.39 -6.72
CA TRP A 35 -16.81 4.31 -6.65
C TRP A 35 -15.38 4.85 -6.68
N ILE A 36 -15.12 5.84 -7.53
CA ILE A 36 -13.81 6.52 -7.56
C ILE A 36 -13.52 7.15 -6.19
N GLY A 37 -14.49 7.88 -5.64
CA GLY A 37 -14.36 8.50 -4.32
C GLY A 37 -14.08 7.49 -3.21
N THR A 38 -14.80 6.37 -3.22
CA THR A 38 -14.62 5.26 -2.26
C THR A 38 -13.22 4.64 -2.39
N VAL A 39 -12.76 4.39 -3.62
CA VAL A 39 -11.43 3.83 -3.85
C VAL A 39 -10.33 4.79 -3.38
N LEU A 40 -10.36 6.04 -3.83
CA LEU A 40 -9.37 7.05 -3.44
C LEU A 40 -9.38 7.32 -1.92
N GLY A 41 -10.57 7.43 -1.33
CA GLY A 41 -10.74 7.55 0.12
C GLY A 41 -10.18 6.34 0.86
N GLY A 42 -10.39 5.13 0.33
CA GLY A 42 -9.85 3.88 0.84
C GLY A 42 -8.31 3.86 0.86
N TYR A 43 -7.66 4.26 -0.23
CA TYR A 43 -6.20 4.42 -0.27
C TYR A 43 -5.70 5.46 0.73
N GLY A 44 -6.35 6.64 0.78
CA GLY A 44 -5.98 7.72 1.69
C GLY A 44 -6.09 7.30 3.16
N LEU A 45 -7.18 6.64 3.53
CA LEU A 45 -7.42 6.17 4.88
C LEU A 45 -6.41 5.10 5.28
N LEU A 46 -6.16 4.09 4.42
CA LEU A 46 -5.13 3.06 4.67
C LEU A 46 -3.75 3.67 4.92
N VAL A 47 -3.35 4.62 4.09
CA VAL A 47 -2.06 5.32 4.22
C VAL A 47 -2.04 6.17 5.49
N ALA A 48 -3.14 6.78 5.90
CA ALA A 48 -3.19 7.58 7.13
C ALA A 48 -3.13 6.70 8.40
N THR A 49 -3.85 5.57 8.42
CA THR A 49 -4.03 4.75 9.63
C THR A 49 -2.91 3.76 9.88
N SER A 50 -2.27 3.22 8.83
CA SER A 50 -1.30 2.14 8.98
C SER A 50 -0.11 2.46 9.86
N GLY A 51 0.30 3.74 9.90
CA GLY A 51 1.42 4.18 10.73
C GLY A 51 1.13 3.98 12.22
N TYR A 52 -0.10 4.26 12.64
CA TYR A 52 -0.52 4.08 14.04
C TYR A 52 -0.58 2.60 14.43
N VAL A 53 -1.06 1.75 13.53
CA VAL A 53 -1.15 0.29 13.77
C VAL A 53 0.24 -0.33 13.89
N VAL A 54 1.15 0.00 12.97
CA VAL A 54 2.51 -0.51 12.99
C VAL A 54 3.26 0.00 14.22
N ASP A 55 3.17 1.29 14.53
CA ASP A 55 3.81 1.88 15.72
C ASP A 55 3.28 1.25 17.02
N GLY A 56 1.96 1.08 17.15
CA GLY A 56 1.36 0.39 18.30
C GLY A 56 1.85 -1.05 18.45
N THR A 57 1.99 -1.78 17.34
CA THR A 57 2.47 -3.17 17.37
C THR A 57 3.96 -3.25 17.73
N LEU A 58 4.78 -2.32 17.24
CA LEU A 58 6.21 -2.23 17.58
C LEU A 58 6.42 -1.90 19.06
N ARG A 59 5.63 -0.98 19.61
CA ARG A 59 5.65 -0.63 21.04
C ARG A 59 5.24 -1.81 21.92
N PHE A 60 4.22 -2.56 21.49
CA PHE A 60 3.80 -3.79 22.17
C PHE A 60 4.91 -4.86 22.16
N ALA A 61 5.64 -4.99 21.06
CA ALA A 61 6.74 -5.94 20.93
C ALA A 61 8.05 -5.48 21.63
N GLY A 62 8.07 -4.28 22.23
CA GLY A 62 9.28 -3.73 22.85
C GLY A 62 10.42 -3.48 21.86
N ALA A 63 10.10 -3.15 20.61
CA ALA A 63 11.12 -2.90 19.58
C ALA A 63 11.87 -1.59 19.86
N GLU A 64 13.20 -1.66 19.92
CA GLU A 64 14.06 -0.48 19.88
C GLU A 64 14.32 -0.11 18.43
N VAL A 65 14.12 1.17 18.08
CA VAL A 65 14.21 1.65 16.70
C VAL A 65 14.90 3.01 16.68
N SER A 66 15.91 3.17 15.83
CA SER A 66 16.50 4.49 15.58
C SER A 66 15.57 5.37 14.74
N GLY A 67 15.71 6.69 14.83
CA GLY A 67 14.86 7.62 14.06
C GLY A 67 14.95 7.41 12.54
N GLU A 68 16.16 7.14 12.02
CA GLU A 68 16.39 6.94 10.59
C GLU A 68 15.77 5.63 10.06
N GLU A 69 15.85 4.55 10.86
CA GLU A 69 15.20 3.29 10.55
C GLU A 69 13.67 3.41 10.57
N ALA A 70 13.13 4.16 11.53
CA ALA A 70 11.70 4.45 11.64
C ALA A 70 11.21 5.23 10.42
N ASP A 71 11.94 6.25 9.98
CA ASP A 71 11.57 7.07 8.82
C ASP A 71 11.63 6.27 7.52
N THR A 72 12.72 5.51 7.31
CA THR A 72 12.86 4.64 6.14
C THR A 72 11.78 3.56 6.12
N GLY A 73 11.53 2.90 7.26
CA GLY A 73 10.49 1.89 7.39
C GLY A 73 9.09 2.44 7.14
N ARG A 74 8.80 3.67 7.62
CA ARG A 74 7.51 4.34 7.38
C ARG A 74 7.33 4.68 5.91
N ALA A 75 8.35 5.19 5.22
CA ALA A 75 8.30 5.50 3.79
C ALA A 75 8.05 4.24 2.95
N VAL A 76 8.83 3.17 3.18
CA VAL A 76 8.65 1.88 2.49
C VAL A 76 7.28 1.27 2.80
N GLY A 77 6.83 1.36 4.05
CA GLY A 77 5.52 0.86 4.47
C GLY A 77 4.37 1.54 3.73
N LYS A 78 4.43 2.85 3.47
CA LYS A 78 3.37 3.52 2.70
C LYS A 78 3.29 3.04 1.26
N VAL A 79 4.44 2.78 0.61
CA VAL A 79 4.48 2.22 -0.75
C VAL A 79 3.90 0.81 -0.77
N GLU A 80 4.27 -0.01 0.22
CA GLU A 80 3.75 -1.37 0.36
C GLU A 80 2.23 -1.37 0.53
N ASN A 81 1.66 -0.45 1.30
CA ASN A 81 0.22 -0.38 1.50
C ASN A 81 -0.55 -0.14 0.21
N VAL A 82 -0.04 0.76 -0.65
CA VAL A 82 -0.62 1.01 -1.96
C VAL A 82 -0.56 -0.26 -2.80
N LEU A 83 0.57 -0.96 -2.80
CA LEU A 83 0.75 -2.19 -3.56
C LEU A 83 -0.17 -3.31 -3.06
N ILE A 84 -0.25 -3.53 -1.75
CA ILE A 84 -1.12 -4.55 -1.15
C ILE A 84 -2.58 -4.26 -1.49
N LEU A 85 -3.05 -3.04 -1.26
CA LEU A 85 -4.44 -2.69 -1.56
C LEU A 85 -4.75 -2.86 -3.05
N THR A 86 -3.84 -2.44 -3.94
CA THR A 86 -4.00 -2.63 -5.39
C THR A 86 -4.15 -4.10 -5.75
N LEU A 87 -3.24 -4.95 -5.26
CA LEU A 87 -3.27 -6.38 -5.58
C LEU A 87 -4.48 -7.08 -4.96
N THR A 88 -4.92 -6.68 -3.76
CA THR A 88 -6.13 -7.21 -3.14
C THR A 88 -7.39 -6.83 -3.93
N LEU A 89 -7.52 -5.57 -4.36
CA LEU A 89 -8.66 -5.13 -5.18
C LEU A 89 -8.67 -5.81 -6.57
N LEU A 90 -7.51 -6.21 -7.08
CA LEU A 90 -7.37 -6.99 -8.31
C LEU A 90 -7.49 -8.52 -8.09
N SER A 91 -7.76 -8.98 -6.87
CA SER A 91 -7.76 -10.39 -6.48
C SER A 91 -6.46 -11.14 -6.84
N ALA A 92 -5.34 -10.42 -6.94
CA ALA A 92 -4.03 -10.92 -7.34
C ALA A 92 -3.22 -11.44 -6.15
N TYR A 93 -3.79 -12.34 -5.35
CA TYR A 93 -3.18 -12.83 -4.10
C TYR A 93 -1.87 -13.59 -4.33
N THR A 94 -1.69 -14.25 -5.47
CA THR A 94 -0.40 -14.87 -5.84
C THR A 94 0.71 -13.83 -5.99
N ALA A 95 0.42 -12.70 -6.65
CA ALA A 95 1.38 -11.60 -6.80
C ALA A 95 1.70 -10.96 -5.44
N LEU A 96 0.71 -10.85 -4.56
CA LEU A 96 0.89 -10.38 -3.19
C LEU A 96 1.89 -11.28 -2.42
N GLY A 97 1.74 -12.60 -2.53
CA GLY A 97 2.68 -13.56 -1.93
C GLY A 97 4.12 -13.42 -2.46
N LEU A 98 4.29 -13.18 -3.77
CA LEU A 98 5.61 -12.93 -4.38
C LEU A 98 6.25 -11.65 -3.84
N VAL A 99 5.49 -10.55 -3.76
CA VAL A 99 5.95 -9.27 -3.21
C VAL A 99 6.39 -9.43 -1.75
N PHE A 100 5.58 -10.09 -0.93
CA PHE A 100 5.90 -10.34 0.48
C PHE A 100 7.16 -11.19 0.64
N THR A 101 7.32 -12.21 -0.21
CA THR A 101 8.50 -13.07 -0.23
C THR A 101 9.75 -12.28 -0.62
N ALA A 102 9.69 -11.49 -1.71
CA ALA A 102 10.81 -10.66 -2.16
C ALA A 102 11.26 -9.68 -1.08
N LYS A 103 10.30 -9.02 -0.41
CA LYS A 103 10.57 -8.12 0.72
C LYS A 103 11.28 -8.84 1.88
N SER A 104 10.82 -10.04 2.22
CA SER A 104 11.40 -10.85 3.31
C SER A 104 12.82 -11.29 3.01
N ILE A 105 13.14 -11.60 1.75
CA ILE A 105 14.50 -11.96 1.31
C ILE A 105 15.45 -10.76 1.44
N VAL A 106 15.04 -9.57 0.99
CA VAL A 106 15.89 -8.36 1.08
C VAL A 106 16.15 -7.99 2.54
N ARG A 107 15.13 -8.09 3.41
CA ARG A 107 15.24 -7.79 4.84
C ARG A 107 15.92 -8.88 5.68
N TRP A 108 16.29 -10.01 5.08
CA TRP A 108 16.93 -11.11 5.80
C TRP A 108 18.25 -10.69 6.48
N GLN A 109 19.03 -9.83 5.82
CA GLN A 109 20.28 -9.29 6.36
C GLN A 109 20.02 -8.44 7.61
N ASP A 110 19.03 -7.56 7.55
CA ASP A 110 18.64 -6.68 8.66
C ASP A 110 18.12 -7.48 9.86
N ILE A 111 17.34 -8.53 9.59
CA ILE A 111 16.85 -9.47 10.60
C ILE A 111 18.00 -10.19 11.31
N THR A 112 19.09 -10.51 10.61
CA THR A 112 20.25 -11.21 11.20
C THR A 112 21.19 -10.25 11.94
N SER A 113 21.12 -8.94 11.64
CA SER A 113 22.04 -7.91 12.17
C SER A 113 21.67 -7.31 13.55
N GLY A 114 20.55 -7.73 14.16
CA GLY A 114 20.17 -7.36 15.53
C GLY A 114 18.85 -6.59 15.66
N ASN A 115 18.29 -6.06 14.57
CA ASN A 115 17.02 -5.32 14.58
C ASN A 115 15.82 -6.19 14.18
N THR A 116 15.87 -7.49 14.52
CA THR A 116 14.87 -8.50 14.16
C THR A 116 13.46 -8.08 14.57
N THR A 117 13.28 -7.63 15.81
CA THR A 117 11.95 -7.28 16.34
C THR A 117 11.33 -6.13 15.56
N TYR A 118 12.12 -5.13 15.17
CA TYR A 118 11.62 -4.00 14.37
C TYR A 118 11.22 -4.46 12.96
N TYR A 119 12.15 -5.10 12.23
CA TYR A 119 11.93 -5.43 10.84
C TYR A 119 10.88 -6.53 10.64
N LEU A 120 10.86 -7.54 11.51
CA LEU A 120 9.89 -8.64 11.42
C LEU A 120 8.50 -8.18 11.86
N THR A 121 8.37 -7.65 13.08
CA THR A 121 7.08 -7.19 13.62
C THR A 121 6.50 -6.08 12.75
N GLY A 122 7.30 -5.11 12.34
CA GLY A 122 6.84 -4.00 11.50
C GLY A 122 6.35 -4.47 10.12
N SER A 123 7.08 -5.39 9.47
CA SER A 123 6.66 -5.91 8.16
C SER A 123 5.39 -6.74 8.26
N VAL A 124 5.33 -7.68 9.20
CA VAL A 124 4.18 -8.56 9.37
C VAL A 124 2.95 -7.76 9.78
N ALA A 125 3.07 -6.84 10.75
CA ALA A 125 1.96 -5.98 11.16
C ALA A 125 1.41 -5.13 10.00
N ASN A 126 2.29 -4.54 9.20
CA ASN A 126 1.88 -3.72 8.06
C ASN A 126 1.13 -4.53 7.00
N VAL A 127 1.65 -5.72 6.66
CA VAL A 127 1.05 -6.62 5.69
C VAL A 127 -0.30 -7.12 6.17
N THR A 128 -0.38 -7.58 7.42
CA THR A 128 -1.62 -8.07 8.01
C THR A 128 -2.69 -6.98 8.03
N TYR A 129 -2.35 -5.78 8.53
CA TYR A 129 -3.30 -4.67 8.57
C TYR A 129 -3.80 -4.29 7.18
N SER A 130 -2.88 -4.10 6.22
CA SER A 130 -3.23 -3.67 4.87
C SER A 130 -4.04 -4.72 4.11
N LEU A 131 -3.75 -6.01 4.32
CA LEU A 131 -4.50 -7.10 3.71
C LEU A 131 -5.92 -7.18 4.27
N VAL A 132 -6.07 -7.15 5.61
CA VAL A 132 -7.41 -7.16 6.25
C VAL A 132 -8.21 -5.96 5.79
N TYR A 133 -7.59 -4.77 5.79
CA TYR A 133 -8.22 -3.54 5.29
C TYR A 133 -8.67 -3.69 3.84
N GLY A 134 -7.81 -4.20 2.96
CA GLY A 134 -8.11 -4.39 1.54
C GLY A 134 -9.23 -5.39 1.31
N VAL A 135 -9.26 -6.50 2.05
CA VAL A 135 -10.34 -7.50 1.97
C VAL A 135 -11.67 -6.92 2.43
N VAL A 136 -11.68 -6.18 3.54
CA VAL A 136 -12.89 -5.49 4.03
C VAL A 136 -13.37 -4.46 3.01
N MET A 137 -12.46 -3.65 2.46
CA MET A 137 -12.78 -2.67 1.43
C MET A 137 -13.35 -3.32 0.17
N ALA A 138 -12.73 -4.42 -0.29
CA ALA A 138 -13.20 -5.18 -1.44
C ALA A 138 -14.62 -5.73 -1.22
N ALA A 139 -14.92 -6.24 -0.01
CA ALA A 139 -16.25 -6.72 0.35
C ALA A 139 -17.31 -5.60 0.44
N LEU A 140 -16.90 -4.35 0.68
CA LEU A 140 -17.79 -3.18 0.73
C LEU A 140 -18.08 -2.56 -0.64
N ILE A 141 -17.38 -2.97 -1.71
CA ILE A 141 -17.57 -2.45 -3.07
C ILE A 141 -18.49 -3.41 -3.87
N PRO A 142 -19.78 -3.08 -4.03
CA PRO A 142 -20.68 -3.73 -4.98
C PRO A 142 -20.05 -3.96 -6.36
N GLY A 143 -20.14 -5.19 -6.85
CA GLY A 143 -19.59 -5.59 -8.15
C GLY A 143 -18.15 -6.13 -8.11
N LEU A 144 -17.41 -5.94 -7.02
CA LEU A 144 -16.13 -6.61 -6.81
C LEU A 144 -16.38 -7.99 -6.19
N SER A 145 -16.55 -9.03 -7.02
CA SER A 145 -16.66 -10.40 -6.51
C SER A 145 -15.31 -10.83 -5.92
N VAL A 146 -15.21 -10.79 -4.59
CA VAL A 146 -14.06 -11.37 -3.88
C VAL A 146 -14.16 -12.89 -3.98
N SER A 147 -13.57 -13.45 -5.02
CA SER A 147 -13.34 -14.90 -5.12
C SER A 147 -12.15 -15.24 -4.23
N LEU A 148 -12.42 -15.62 -2.98
CA LEU A 148 -11.42 -16.22 -2.08
C LEU A 148 -11.11 -17.66 -2.51
#